data_AF-A0A2R7Y4D6-F1
#
_entry.id   AF-A0A2R7Y4D6-F1
#
_cell.length_a   1.000
_cell.length_b   1.000
_cell.length_c   1.000
_cell.angle_alpha   90.00
_cell.angle_beta   90.00
_cell.angle_gamma   90.00
#
_symmetry.space_group_name_H-M   'P 1'
#
loop_
_entity.id
_entity.type
_entity.pdbx_description
1 polymer ?
#
loop_
_entity_poly.entity_id
_entity_poly.type
_entity_poly.pdbx_seq_one_letter_code
_entity_poly.pdbx_strand_id
1 'polypeptide(L)'
;MIREYLKNEISNLKPAKISREVLENLYREIQHVLDWCLNNLMLDVCSHYIELLDDLASKLAKVRLAKSVDFTISEDSIDKEVINLSLGIVERYFKLTLKGFVDSEGYVAVVVKSSDLVVDGKHFSKGALTTLKIHKALLLEKLGYIDIVS
;
A
#
# COMPACT_ATOMS: atom_id res chain seq x y z
N MET A 1 17.61 9.99 -15.41
CA MET A 1 16.18 9.59 -15.39
C MET A 1 15.55 9.53 -14.00
N ILE A 2 15.86 8.61 -13.08
CA ILE A 2 15.26 8.61 -11.72
C ILE A 2 15.59 9.91 -10.97
N ARG A 3 16.85 10.33 -11.01
CA ARG A 3 17.28 11.62 -10.43
C ARG A 3 16.51 12.82 -11.00
N GLU A 4 16.16 12.80 -12.28
CA GLU A 4 15.38 13.87 -12.91
C GLU A 4 13.91 13.79 -12.52
N TYR A 5 13.35 12.58 -12.42
CA TYR A 5 12.02 12.37 -11.85
C TYR A 5 11.94 12.90 -10.41
N LEU A 6 12.89 12.52 -9.54
CA LEU A 6 12.96 12.99 -8.16
C LEU A 6 13.11 14.50 -8.08
N LYS A 7 13.98 15.08 -8.92
CA LYS A 7 14.15 16.53 -9.00
C LYS A 7 12.86 17.23 -9.41
N ASN A 8 12.16 16.70 -10.41
CA ASN A 8 10.87 17.24 -10.86
C ASN A 8 9.78 17.08 -9.80
N GLU A 9 9.77 15.94 -9.09
CA GLU A 9 8.85 15.65 -8.00
C GLU A 9 9.12 16.51 -6.76
N ILE A 10 10.31 17.09 -6.58
CA ILE A 10 10.54 18.02 -5.47
C ILE A 10 10.32 19.47 -5.91
N SER A 11 10.63 19.79 -7.17
CA SER A 11 10.67 21.18 -7.66
C SER A 11 9.35 21.69 -8.22
N ASN A 12 8.42 20.81 -8.59
CA ASN A 12 7.13 21.19 -9.19
C ASN A 12 5.99 21.05 -8.18
N LEU A 13 5.00 21.94 -8.23
CA LEU A 13 3.81 21.89 -7.38
C LEU A 13 2.85 20.76 -7.79
N LYS A 14 2.80 20.41 -9.08
CA LYS A 14 2.00 19.27 -9.56
C LYS A 14 2.78 17.96 -9.40
N PRO A 15 2.10 16.84 -9.04
CA PRO A 15 2.75 15.54 -8.97
C PRO A 15 3.25 15.14 -10.37
N ALA A 16 4.50 14.67 -10.46
CA ALA A 16 5.06 14.23 -11.73
C ALA A 16 4.39 12.91 -12.16
N LYS A 17 4.19 12.71 -13.47
CA LYS A 17 3.66 11.44 -13.98
C LYS A 17 4.74 10.36 -13.86
N ILE A 18 4.42 9.25 -13.20
CA ILE A 18 5.28 8.07 -13.17
C ILE A 18 5.01 7.28 -14.45
N SER A 19 5.96 7.27 -15.38
CA SER A 19 5.87 6.42 -16.56
C SER A 19 6.30 4.98 -16.22
N ARG A 20 5.79 4.01 -16.98
CA ARG A 20 6.18 2.60 -16.86
C ARG A 20 7.69 2.40 -17.00
N GLU A 21 8.31 3.15 -17.90
CA GLU A 21 9.76 3.15 -18.12
C GLU A 21 10.54 3.57 -16.86
N VAL A 22 10.08 4.58 -16.12
CA VAL A 22 10.71 5.01 -14.86
C VAL A 22 10.64 3.89 -13.82
N LEU A 23 9.51 3.19 -13.72
CA LEU A 23 9.36 2.04 -12.81
C LEU A 23 10.27 0.88 -13.19
N GLU A 24 10.29 0.47 -14.46
CA GLU A 24 11.12 -0.64 -14.94
C GLU A 24 12.62 -0.37 -14.76
N ASN A 25 13.05 0.89 -14.86
CA ASN A 25 14.43 1.26 -14.59
C ASN A 25 14.75 1.30 -13.10
N LEU A 26 13.81 1.77 -12.26
CA LEU A 26 13.95 1.71 -10.80
C LEU A 26 14.09 0.26 -10.31
N TYR A 27 13.25 -0.65 -10.81
CA TYR A 27 13.34 -2.06 -10.47
C TYR A 27 14.69 -2.67 -10.86
N ARG A 28 15.18 -2.37 -12.08
CA ARG A 28 16.48 -2.87 -12.54
C ARG A 28 17.64 -2.35 -11.70
N GLU A 29 17.64 -1.06 -11.33
CA GLU A 29 18.68 -0.49 -10.47
C GLU A 29 18.68 -1.10 -9.07
N ILE A 30 17.50 -1.26 -8.46
CA ILE A 30 17.36 -1.89 -7.13
C ILE A 30 17.86 -3.34 -7.18
N GLN A 31 17.41 -4.12 -8.17
CA GLN A 31 17.84 -5.52 -8.34
C GLN A 31 19.35 -5.62 -8.50
N HIS A 32 19.95 -4.79 -9.36
CA HIS A 32 21.39 -4.82 -9.58
C HIS A 32 22.20 -4.58 -8.29
N VAL A 33 21.77 -3.62 -7.46
CA VAL A 33 22.47 -3.32 -6.20
C VAL A 33 22.28 -4.44 -5.16
N LEU A 34 21.06 -5.00 -5.07
CA LEU A 34 20.78 -6.11 -4.18
C LEU A 34 21.52 -7.38 -4.58
N ASP A 35 21.52 -7.71 -5.87
CA ASP A 35 22.26 -8.86 -6.42
C ASP A 35 23.76 -8.69 -6.15
N TRP A 36 24.30 -7.49 -6.38
CA TRP A 36 25.71 -7.21 -6.09
C TRP A 36 26.03 -7.40 -4.60
N CYS A 37 25.23 -6.83 -3.69
CA CYS A 37 25.55 -6.88 -2.27
C CYS A 37 25.39 -8.31 -1.70
N LEU A 38 24.41 -9.08 -2.18
CA LEU A 38 24.22 -10.48 -1.81
C LEU A 38 25.34 -11.38 -2.34
N ASN A 39 25.73 -11.21 -3.61
CA ASN A 39 26.81 -11.99 -4.23
C ASN A 39 28.18 -11.73 -3.57
N ASN A 40 28.39 -10.53 -3.02
CA ASN A 40 29.61 -10.18 -2.30
C ASN A 40 29.50 -10.37 -0.77
N LEU A 41 28.39 -10.93 -0.27
CA LEU A 41 28.11 -11.15 1.16
C LEU A 41 28.21 -9.87 2.03
N MET A 42 27.95 -8.71 1.44
CA MET A 42 28.00 -7.40 2.09
C MET A 42 26.63 -7.07 2.73
N LEU A 43 26.23 -7.87 3.71
CA LEU A 43 24.88 -7.80 4.30
C LEU A 43 24.55 -6.43 4.91
N ASP A 44 25.50 -5.79 5.59
CA ASP A 44 25.30 -4.45 6.18
C ASP A 44 24.98 -3.38 5.11
N VAL A 45 25.58 -3.52 3.93
CA VAL A 45 25.34 -2.63 2.78
C VAL A 45 23.96 -2.89 2.20
N CYS A 46 23.53 -4.15 2.09
CA CYS A 46 22.17 -4.49 1.66
C CYS A 46 21.14 -3.89 2.62
N SER A 47 21.33 -4.05 3.92
CA SER A 47 20.42 -3.52 4.94
C SER A 47 20.32 -2.00 4.88
N HIS A 48 21.45 -1.29 4.85
CA HIS A 48 21.45 0.17 4.70
C HIS A 48 20.79 0.63 3.39
N TYR A 49 21.02 -0.10 2.30
CA TYR A 49 20.40 0.22 1.02
C TYR A 49 18.88 0.07 1.05
N ILE A 50 18.37 -0.99 1.66
CA ILE A 50 16.92 -1.21 1.85
C ILE A 50 16.33 -0.11 2.74
N GLU A 51 16.98 0.26 3.83
CA GLU A 51 16.54 1.35 4.70
C GLU A 51 16.46 2.69 3.96
N LEU A 52 17.46 2.99 3.11
CA LEU A 52 17.44 4.19 2.28
C LEU A 52 16.31 4.18 1.24
N LEU A 53 16.02 3.03 0.64
CA LEU A 53 14.90 2.88 -0.29
C LEU A 53 13.56 3.11 0.40
N ASP A 54 13.38 2.56 1.60
CA ASP A 54 12.15 2.73 2.38
C ASP A 54 11.94 4.19 2.82
N ASP A 55 12.99 4.84 3.33
CA ASP A 55 12.95 6.25 3.71
C ASP A 55 12.63 7.15 2.50
N LEU A 56 13.27 6.88 1.36
CA LEU A 56 13.02 7.61 0.11
C LEU A 56 11.58 7.42 -0.37
N ALA A 57 11.08 6.17 -0.39
CA ALA A 57 9.72 5.85 -0.81
C ALA A 57 8.68 6.53 0.09
N SER A 58 8.88 6.46 1.42
CA SER A 58 8.01 7.10 2.41
C SER A 58 7.97 8.61 2.25
N LYS A 59 9.14 9.26 2.10
CA LYS A 59 9.22 10.71 1.89
C LYS A 59 8.57 11.14 0.58
N LEU A 60 8.80 10.40 -0.51
CA LEU A 60 8.19 10.69 -1.80
C LEU A 60 6.67 10.52 -1.76
N ALA A 61 6.16 9.47 -1.11
CA ALA A 61 4.73 9.26 -0.95
C ALA A 61 4.08 10.45 -0.22
N LYS A 62 4.71 10.95 0.87
CA LYS A 62 4.22 12.14 1.59
C LYS A 62 4.18 13.38 0.71
N VAL A 63 5.24 13.65 -0.06
CA VAL A 63 5.30 14.78 -0.98
C VAL A 63 4.21 14.68 -2.04
N ARG A 64 4.03 13.51 -2.65
CA ARG A 64 3.00 13.28 -3.68
C ARG A 64 1.59 13.42 -3.11
N LEU A 65 1.31 12.83 -1.95
CA LEU A 65 0.01 12.93 -1.29
C LEU A 65 -0.33 14.40 -0.97
N ALA A 66 0.61 15.17 -0.44
CA ALA A 66 0.41 16.59 -0.16
C ALA A 66 0.01 17.36 -1.43
N LYS A 67 0.70 17.11 -2.55
CA LYS A 67 0.37 17.75 -3.83
C LYS A 67 -0.97 17.28 -4.40
N SER A 68 -1.33 16.01 -4.23
CA SER A 68 -2.60 15.47 -4.70
C SER A 68 -3.79 15.98 -3.89
N VAL A 69 -3.59 16.50 -2.67
CA VAL A 69 -4.63 17.19 -1.90
C VAL A 69 -4.82 18.63 -2.40
N ASP A 70 -3.74 19.34 -2.73
CA ASP A 70 -3.78 20.74 -3.15
C ASP A 70 -4.15 20.95 -4.63
N PHE A 71 -3.99 19.93 -5.48
CA PHE A 71 -4.28 20.00 -6.92
C PHE A 71 -5.34 19.00 -7.32
N THR A 72 -6.26 19.41 -8.21
CA THR A 72 -7.25 18.51 -8.82
C THR A 72 -6.52 17.35 -9.48
N ILE A 73 -6.57 16.19 -8.82
CA ILE A 73 -5.87 14.99 -9.23
C ILE A 73 -6.31 14.64 -10.65
N SER A 74 -5.36 14.47 -11.59
CA SER A 74 -5.71 14.05 -12.95
C SER A 74 -6.53 12.76 -12.87
N GLU A 75 -7.58 12.65 -13.68
CA GLU A 75 -8.55 11.55 -13.56
C GLU A 75 -7.93 10.15 -13.63
N ASP A 76 -6.80 9.98 -14.31
CA ASP A 76 -6.10 8.71 -14.53
C ASP A 76 -4.79 8.52 -13.73
N SER A 77 -4.64 9.15 -12.54
CA SER A 77 -3.43 8.94 -11.73
C SER A 77 -3.59 7.85 -10.68
N ILE A 78 -2.54 7.05 -10.50
CA ILE A 78 -2.41 6.05 -9.42
C ILE A 78 -2.64 6.69 -8.04
N ASP A 79 -2.21 7.94 -7.85
CA ASP A 79 -2.42 8.65 -6.58
C ASP A 79 -3.93 8.85 -6.29
N LYS A 80 -4.76 9.12 -7.32
CA LYS A 80 -6.22 9.22 -7.18
C LYS A 80 -6.82 7.90 -6.71
N GLU A 81 -6.41 6.80 -7.32
CA GLU A 81 -6.89 5.46 -6.97
C GLU A 81 -6.55 5.11 -5.52
N VAL A 82 -5.31 5.36 -5.10
CA VAL A 82 -4.85 5.12 -3.73
C VAL A 82 -5.60 6.01 -2.73
N ILE A 83 -5.79 7.29 -3.03
CA ILE A 83 -6.54 8.21 -2.15
C ILE A 83 -8.00 7.77 -2.06
N ASN A 84 -8.67 7.47 -3.17
CA ASN A 84 -10.06 7.01 -3.16
C ASN A 84 -10.24 5.67 -2.43
N LEU A 85 -9.30 4.74 -2.60
CA LEU A 85 -9.30 3.48 -1.86
C LEU A 85 -9.14 3.72 -0.36
N SER A 86 -8.23 4.61 0.03
CA SER A 86 -8.00 5.00 1.42
C SER A 86 -9.23 5.67 2.04
N LEU A 87 -9.83 6.64 1.34
CA LEU A 87 -11.07 7.30 1.77
C LEU A 87 -12.20 6.27 1.93
N GLY A 88 -12.37 5.37 0.97
CA GLY A 88 -13.38 4.31 1.05
C GLY A 88 -13.15 3.34 2.22
N ILE A 89 -11.89 3.07 2.60
CA ILE A 89 -11.55 2.28 3.80
C ILE A 89 -11.93 3.05 5.08
N VAL A 90 -11.61 4.35 5.15
CA VAL A 90 -11.92 5.20 6.30
C VAL A 90 -13.43 5.35 6.50
N GLU A 91 -14.18 5.63 5.43
CA GLU A 91 -15.65 5.71 5.48
C GLU A 91 -16.28 4.39 5.94
N ARG A 92 -15.78 3.26 5.42
CA ARG A 92 -16.24 1.93 5.82
C ARG A 92 -15.92 1.65 7.28
N TYR A 93 -14.73 2.02 7.76
CA TYR A 93 -14.35 1.91 9.18
C TYR A 93 -15.33 2.65 10.10
N PHE A 94 -15.61 3.92 9.81
CA PHE A 94 -16.54 4.71 10.62
C PHE A 94 -17.95 4.14 10.57
N LYS A 95 -18.43 3.70 9.40
CA LYS A 95 -19.76 3.09 9.26
C LYS A 95 -19.89 1.81 10.09
N LEU A 96 -18.88 0.95 10.10
CA LEU A 96 -18.88 -0.28 10.91
C LEU A 96 -18.88 0.04 12.41
N THR A 97 -18.05 1.01 12.81
CA THR A 97 -17.91 1.43 14.21
C THR A 97 -19.20 2.05 14.74
N LEU A 98 -19.78 3.00 14.00
CA LEU A 98 -21.03 3.68 14.39
C LEU A 98 -22.23 2.73 14.46
N LYS A 99 -22.23 1.66 13.67
CA LYS A 99 -23.28 0.64 13.67
C LYS A 99 -23.05 -0.48 14.70
N GLY A 100 -21.94 -0.45 15.44
CA GLY A 100 -21.63 -1.47 16.46
C GLY A 100 -21.24 -2.83 15.89
N PHE A 101 -20.74 -2.88 14.64
CA PHE A 101 -20.20 -4.13 14.05
C PHE A 101 -18.76 -4.44 14.47
N VAL A 102 -18.14 -3.51 15.20
CA VAL A 102 -16.79 -3.63 15.75
C VAL A 102 -16.91 -3.93 17.23
N ASP A 103 -16.31 -5.03 17.67
CA ASP A 103 -16.30 -5.37 19.10
C ASP A 103 -15.32 -4.49 19.90
N SER A 104 -15.33 -4.64 21.22
CA SER A 104 -14.48 -3.87 22.13
C SER A 104 -12.98 -4.09 21.91
N GLU A 105 -12.59 -5.17 21.23
CA GLU A 105 -11.20 -5.49 20.92
C GLU A 105 -10.81 -5.07 19.49
N GLY A 106 -11.72 -4.49 18.71
CA GLY A 106 -11.46 -4.04 17.34
C GLY A 106 -11.53 -5.16 16.30
N TYR A 107 -12.26 -6.25 16.55
CA TYR A 107 -12.55 -7.28 15.56
C TYR A 107 -13.91 -7.06 14.91
N VAL A 108 -14.03 -7.59 13.69
CA VAL A 108 -15.27 -7.62 12.91
C VAL A 108 -15.49 -9.04 12.36
N ALA A 109 -16.75 -9.44 12.25
CA ALA A 109 -17.12 -10.72 11.64
C ALA A 109 -16.99 -10.64 10.12
N VAL A 110 -16.42 -11.68 9.52
CA VAL A 110 -16.13 -11.74 8.08
C VAL A 110 -16.42 -13.12 7.50
N VAL A 111 -16.80 -13.16 6.23
CA VAL A 111 -16.95 -14.37 5.43
C VAL A 111 -15.82 -14.44 4.41
N VAL A 112 -15.10 -15.56 4.39
CA VAL A 112 -13.95 -15.73 3.50
C VAL A 112 -14.41 -16.09 2.10
N LYS A 113 -13.97 -15.35 1.07
CA LYS A 113 -14.31 -15.61 -0.33
C LYS A 113 -13.27 -16.43 -1.08
N SER A 114 -12.00 -16.29 -0.68
CA SER A 114 -10.87 -16.97 -1.31
C SER A 114 -10.62 -18.36 -0.72
N SER A 115 -10.15 -19.30 -1.55
CA SER A 115 -9.78 -20.67 -1.14
C SER A 115 -8.46 -20.73 -0.37
N ASP A 116 -7.55 -19.79 -0.64
CA ASP A 116 -6.14 -19.88 -0.23
C ASP A 116 -5.72 -18.71 0.65
N LEU A 117 -6.66 -18.17 1.44
CA LEU A 117 -6.39 -17.01 2.28
C LEU A 117 -5.58 -17.42 3.51
N VAL A 118 -4.35 -16.91 3.59
CA VAL A 118 -3.49 -17.05 4.78
C VAL A 118 -3.30 -15.68 5.41
N VAL A 119 -3.68 -15.54 6.69
CA VAL A 119 -3.48 -14.31 7.47
C VAL A 119 -2.79 -14.69 8.77
N ASP A 120 -1.67 -14.04 9.07
CA ASP A 120 -0.86 -14.30 10.27
C ASP A 120 -0.47 -15.78 10.44
N GLY A 121 -0.15 -16.45 9.33
CA GLY A 121 0.20 -17.88 9.31
C GLY A 121 -0.96 -18.84 9.51
N LYS A 122 -2.21 -18.34 9.64
CA LYS A 122 -3.42 -19.17 9.73
C LYS A 122 -4.11 -19.26 8.38
N HIS A 123 -4.43 -20.49 7.98
CA HIS A 123 -5.18 -20.76 6.76
C HIS A 123 -6.69 -20.65 7.02
N PHE A 124 -7.38 -19.94 6.14
CA PHE A 124 -8.83 -19.75 6.21
C PHE A 124 -9.51 -20.42 5.02
N SER A 125 -10.49 -21.27 5.31
CA SER A 125 -11.28 -21.95 4.28
C SER A 125 -12.29 -21.01 3.65
N LYS A 126 -12.50 -21.13 2.33
CA LYS A 126 -13.57 -20.43 1.62
C LYS A 126 -14.94 -20.73 2.26
N GLY A 127 -15.74 -19.68 2.44
CA GLY A 127 -17.05 -19.72 3.08
C GLY A 127 -17.01 -19.69 4.61
N ALA A 128 -15.83 -19.79 5.23
CA ALA A 128 -15.72 -19.74 6.69
C ALA A 128 -16.18 -18.38 7.23
N LEU A 129 -17.01 -18.43 8.28
CA LEU A 129 -17.33 -17.26 9.10
C LEU A 129 -16.29 -17.17 10.22
N THR A 130 -15.59 -16.05 10.31
CA THR A 130 -14.54 -15.83 11.30
C THR A 130 -14.48 -14.37 11.71
N THR A 131 -13.55 -14.02 12.59
CA THR A 131 -13.32 -12.64 13.04
C THR A 131 -11.90 -12.20 12.73
N LEU A 132 -11.74 -11.00 12.17
CA LEU A 132 -10.44 -10.40 11.90
C LEU A 132 -10.36 -9.00 12.50
N LYS A 133 -9.15 -8.55 12.84
CA LYS A 133 -8.92 -7.15 13.23
C LYS A 133 -9.38 -6.24 12.09
N ILE A 134 -10.15 -5.21 12.42
CA ILE A 134 -10.85 -4.35 11.46
C ILE A 134 -9.93 -3.78 10.36
N HIS A 135 -8.71 -3.35 10.69
CA HIS A 135 -7.78 -2.79 9.71
C HIS A 135 -7.39 -3.81 8.63
N LYS A 136 -7.21 -5.09 8.98
CA LYS A 136 -6.94 -6.17 8.01
C LYS A 136 -8.20 -6.52 7.24
N ALA A 137 -9.33 -6.59 7.93
CA ALA A 137 -10.62 -6.93 7.31
C ALA A 137 -11.00 -5.95 6.21
N LEU A 138 -10.84 -4.64 6.44
CA LEU A 138 -11.15 -3.60 5.47
C LEU A 138 -10.29 -3.69 4.21
N LEU A 139 -8.99 -3.94 4.37
CA LEU A 139 -8.08 -4.10 3.24
C LEU A 139 -8.44 -5.36 2.42
N LEU A 140 -8.65 -6.49 3.11
CA LEU A 140 -8.99 -7.76 2.46
C LEU A 140 -10.37 -7.72 1.80
N GLU A 141 -11.34 -6.97 2.36
CA GLU A 141 -12.66 -6.73 1.75
C GLU A 141 -12.51 -5.95 0.44
N LYS A 142 -11.70 -4.89 0.42
CA LYS A 142 -11.43 -4.10 -0.80
C LYS A 142 -10.72 -4.91 -1.88
N LEU A 143 -9.86 -5.84 -1.50
CA LEU A 143 -9.19 -6.76 -2.41
C LEU A 143 -10.06 -7.96 -2.84
N GLY A 144 -11.29 -8.07 -2.32
CA GLY A 144 -12.25 -9.12 -2.68
C GLY A 144 -11.99 -10.49 -2.05
N TYR A 145 -11.07 -10.59 -1.09
CA TYR A 145 -10.73 -11.85 -0.44
C TYR A 145 -11.74 -12.27 0.64
N ILE A 146 -12.46 -11.32 1.22
CA ILE A 146 -13.46 -11.52 2.26
C ILE A 146 -14.64 -10.56 2.08
N ASP A 147 -15.75 -10.82 2.77
CA ASP A 147 -16.82 -9.85 3.01
C ASP A 147 -16.97 -9.58 4.51
N ILE A 148 -17.11 -8.32 4.92
CA ILE A 148 -17.46 -7.99 6.30
C ILE A 148 -18.97 -8.15 6.48
N VAL A 149 -19.37 -8.88 7.51
CA VAL A 149 -20.79 -9.08 7.87
C VAL A 149 -21.29 -7.80 8.56
N SER A 150 -22.04 -6.96 7.84
CA SER A 150 -22.47 -5.62 8.27
C SER A 150 -23.72 -5.10 7.56
#